data_AF-A0A7M3Z3T5-F1
#
_entry.id   AF-A0A7M3Z3T5-F1
#
_cell.length_a   1.000
_cell.length_b   1.000
_cell.length_c   1.000
_cell.angle_alpha   90.00
_cell.angle_beta   90.00
_cell.angle_gamma   90.00
#
_symmetry.space_group_name_H-M   'P 1'
#
loop_
_entity.id
_entity.type
_entity.pdbx_description
1 polymer ?
#
loop_
_entity_poly.entity_id
_entity_poly.type
_entity_poly.pdbx_seq_one_letter_code
_entity_poly.pdbx_strand_id
1 'polypeptide(L)'
;MLFSTIAVHLALWDTQNLTPTGLTSESGPNSMEVLIVGNSYTQGNNLDSLTESLLQNDVANANADRLAAGGLNLNDHANRAQTAGHQWNTTLNNGNWDWIILQDQSQIPSFPISEPYWQNSKAGAAVLNEIIKDNGGETVFLMTWGRRNGDQDNLWRNPDYLTMQANLDSGYRLYAENITTPTRPVWIAPAGLAFKHIYDDIAASGGTPEDPGTLFHDL
;
A
#
# COMPACT_ATOMS: atom_id res chain seq x y z
N MET A 1 15.90 18.11 16.35
CA MET A 1 15.44 18.53 15.01
C MET A 1 16.66 18.63 14.11
N LEU A 2 16.91 17.59 13.34
CA LEU A 2 17.87 17.58 12.24
C LEU A 2 17.10 17.05 11.05
N PHE A 3 16.69 17.95 10.17
CA PHE A 3 16.20 17.59 8.84
C PHE A 3 17.42 17.18 8.02
N SER A 4 17.55 15.90 7.71
CA SER A 4 18.51 15.42 6.71
C SER A 4 17.71 15.04 5.47
N THR A 5 17.74 15.92 4.47
CA THR A 5 17.29 15.66 3.11
C THR A 5 18.14 14.53 2.51
N ILE A 6 17.56 13.35 2.33
CA ILE A 6 18.15 12.28 1.53
C ILE A 6 17.50 12.35 0.15
N ALA A 7 18.33 12.61 -0.86
CA ALA A 7 17.96 12.48 -2.26
C ALA A 7 17.79 10.99 -2.59
N VAL A 8 16.56 10.55 -2.83
CA VAL A 8 16.26 9.22 -3.37
C VAL A 8 16.78 9.19 -4.81
N HIS A 9 17.90 8.51 -5.05
CA HIS A 9 18.30 8.14 -6.41
C HIS A 9 17.52 6.89 -6.81
N LEU A 10 16.35 7.09 -7.42
CA LEU A 10 15.70 6.06 -8.20
C LEU A 10 16.59 5.74 -9.41
N ALA A 11 17.09 4.52 -9.48
CA ALA A 11 17.69 3.98 -10.70
C ALA A 11 16.60 3.93 -11.77
N LEU A 12 16.62 4.89 -12.69
CA LEU A 12 15.79 4.90 -13.89
C LEU A 12 16.13 3.68 -14.74
N TRP A 13 15.28 2.66 -14.70
CA TRP A 13 15.30 1.59 -15.68
C TRP A 13 14.57 2.04 -16.95
N ASP A 14 15.38 2.22 -18.00
CA ASP A 14 15.08 2.20 -19.44
C ASP A 14 13.81 2.93 -19.94
N THR A 15 13.98 4.20 -20.30
CA THR A 15 12.93 5.05 -20.88
C THR A 15 12.82 4.95 -22.41
N GLN A 16 13.51 4.03 -23.09
CA GLN A 16 13.59 4.07 -24.56
C GLN A 16 12.50 3.32 -25.35
N ASN A 17 11.48 2.73 -24.71
CA ASN A 17 10.40 2.06 -25.43
C ASN A 17 8.96 2.49 -25.08
N LEU A 18 8.77 3.67 -24.49
CA LEU A 18 7.43 4.25 -24.24
C LEU A 18 7.20 5.55 -25.01
N THR A 19 7.43 5.56 -26.32
CA THR A 19 6.79 6.58 -27.17
C THR A 19 5.57 5.97 -27.87
N PRO A 20 4.37 6.07 -27.29
CA PRO A 20 3.16 6.09 -28.09
C PRO A 20 3.29 7.26 -29.08
N THR A 21 3.29 6.94 -30.37
CA THR A 21 3.09 7.92 -31.43
C THR A 21 1.77 8.65 -31.20
N GLY A 22 1.85 9.85 -30.63
CA GLY A 22 0.70 10.72 -30.42
C GLY A 22 0.70 11.46 -29.09
N LEU A 23 1.72 12.27 -28.82
CA LEU A 23 1.65 13.29 -27.76
C LEU A 23 1.59 14.67 -28.41
N THR A 24 0.40 15.04 -28.86
CA THR A 24 -0.02 16.44 -28.77
C THR A 24 -0.14 16.78 -27.29
N SER A 25 0.33 17.96 -26.90
CA SER A 25 0.28 18.44 -25.52
C SER A 25 -1.12 18.38 -24.94
N GLU A 26 -1.36 17.47 -24.01
CA GLU A 26 -2.45 17.54 -23.05
C GLU A 26 -1.76 17.49 -21.69
N SER A 27 -1.89 18.57 -20.93
CA SER A 27 -1.55 18.62 -19.50
C SER A 27 -2.04 17.34 -18.82
N GLY A 28 -1.22 16.73 -17.95
CA GLY A 28 -1.70 15.69 -17.04
C GLY A 28 -2.97 16.13 -16.29
N PRO A 29 -3.70 15.22 -15.63
CA PRO A 29 -4.89 15.60 -14.89
C PRO A 29 -4.56 16.75 -13.94
N ASN A 30 -5.34 17.83 -14.00
CA ASN A 30 -5.09 19.05 -13.20
C ASN A 30 -5.34 18.83 -11.71
N SER A 31 -5.89 17.68 -11.31
CA SER A 31 -6.17 17.24 -9.94
C SER A 31 -6.04 15.72 -9.85
N MET A 32 -5.83 15.20 -8.64
CA MET A 32 -5.82 13.77 -8.35
C MET A 32 -6.46 13.55 -6.98
N GLU A 33 -7.47 12.69 -6.89
CA GLU A 33 -8.14 12.37 -5.63
C GLU A 33 -7.79 10.94 -5.19
N VAL A 34 -7.12 10.82 -4.05
CA VAL A 34 -6.70 9.51 -3.51
C VAL A 34 -7.36 9.23 -2.17
N LEU A 35 -7.87 8.01 -1.99
CA LEU A 35 -8.36 7.55 -0.70
C LEU A 35 -7.55 6.36 -0.20
N ILE A 36 -7.05 6.46 1.03
CA ILE A 36 -6.41 5.33 1.71
C ILE A 36 -7.42 4.65 2.63
N VAL A 37 -7.78 3.40 2.33
CA VAL A 37 -8.59 2.55 3.19
C VAL A 37 -7.65 1.66 3.99
N GLY A 38 -7.59 1.88 5.31
CA GLY A 38 -6.63 1.18 6.15
C GLY A 38 -6.93 1.25 7.64
N ASN A 39 -5.90 1.16 8.46
CA ASN A 39 -6.06 1.07 9.91
C ASN A 39 -5.04 1.93 10.67
N SER A 40 -4.62 1.50 11.86
CA SER A 40 -3.62 2.19 12.66
C SER A 40 -2.27 2.35 11.95
N TYR A 41 -1.93 1.53 10.95
CA TYR A 41 -0.75 1.75 10.12
C TYR A 41 -0.91 2.97 9.21
N THR A 42 -2.11 3.21 8.69
CA THR A 42 -2.41 4.42 7.92
C THR A 42 -2.40 5.65 8.84
N GLN A 43 -3.08 5.57 9.99
CA GLN A 43 -3.18 6.70 10.91
C GLN A 43 -1.87 7.04 11.61
N GLY A 44 -1.19 6.06 12.17
CA GLY A 44 0.02 6.25 12.99
C GLY A 44 1.21 6.78 12.19
N ASN A 45 1.23 6.51 10.88
CA ASN A 45 2.29 6.96 9.97
C ASN A 45 1.86 8.16 9.11
N ASN A 46 0.65 8.72 9.31
CA ASN A 46 0.10 9.82 8.52
C ASN A 46 0.23 9.61 7.01
N LEU A 47 -0.11 8.40 6.54
CA LEU A 47 0.15 8.00 5.15
C LEU A 47 -0.63 8.84 4.13
N ASP A 48 -1.80 9.34 4.49
CA ASP A 48 -2.62 10.26 3.71
C ASP A 48 -1.86 11.55 3.41
N SER A 49 -1.41 12.25 4.44
CA SER A 49 -0.67 13.52 4.26
C SER A 49 0.67 13.32 3.52
N LEU A 50 1.36 12.20 3.76
CA LEU A 50 2.58 11.86 3.03
C LEU A 50 2.29 11.58 1.56
N THR A 51 1.22 10.84 1.25
CA THR A 51 0.80 10.54 -0.12
C THR A 51 0.43 11.81 -0.87
N GLU A 52 -0.37 12.69 -0.25
CA GLU A 52 -0.71 14.00 -0.81
C GLU A 52 0.54 14.82 -1.13
N SER A 53 1.44 14.97 -0.14
CA SER A 53 2.68 15.75 -0.31
C SER A 53 3.58 15.20 -1.42
N LEU A 54 3.63 13.88 -1.58
CA LEU A 54 4.39 13.24 -2.65
C LEU A 54 3.77 13.49 -4.03
N LEU A 55 2.45 13.34 -4.15
CA LEU A 55 1.73 13.54 -5.41
C LEU A 55 1.75 15.00 -5.86
N GLN A 56 1.73 15.96 -4.93
CA GLN A 56 1.79 17.39 -5.23
C GLN A 56 3.11 17.84 -5.87
N ASN A 57 4.16 17.01 -5.87
CA ASN A 57 5.37 17.27 -6.64
C ASN A 57 5.13 17.21 -8.16
N ASP A 58 4.15 16.41 -8.60
CA ASP A 58 3.85 16.16 -10.01
C ASP A 58 2.45 16.67 -10.42
N VAL A 59 1.48 16.67 -9.49
CA VAL A 59 0.08 17.07 -9.70
C VAL A 59 -0.32 18.11 -8.66
N ALA A 60 -0.28 19.39 -9.03
CA ALA A 60 -0.43 20.50 -8.09
C ALA A 60 -1.70 20.48 -7.23
N ASN A 61 -2.83 19.96 -7.75
CA ASN A 61 -4.08 19.82 -7.00
C ASN A 61 -4.37 18.35 -6.65
N ALA A 62 -3.35 17.60 -6.25
CA ALA A 62 -3.55 16.29 -5.65
C ALA A 62 -4.03 16.44 -4.19
N ASN A 63 -5.02 15.63 -3.83
CA ASN A 63 -5.55 15.50 -2.47
C ASN A 63 -5.51 14.02 -2.07
N ALA A 64 -5.21 13.76 -0.80
CA ALA A 64 -5.35 12.40 -0.25
C ALA A 64 -6.07 12.41 1.11
N ASP A 65 -7.09 11.57 1.22
CA ASP A 65 -7.84 11.35 2.46
C ASP A 65 -7.71 9.88 2.91
N ARG A 66 -8.27 9.56 4.07
CA ARG A 66 -8.27 8.20 4.62
C ARG A 66 -9.60 7.79 5.25
N LEU A 67 -9.93 6.52 5.04
CA LEU A 67 -10.88 5.77 5.83
C LEU A 67 -10.13 4.76 6.70
N ALA A 68 -9.84 5.14 7.95
CA ALA A 68 -9.08 4.29 8.84
C ALA A 68 -9.69 4.16 10.23
N ALA A 69 -9.57 2.97 10.83
CA ALA A 69 -9.79 2.74 12.26
C ALA A 69 -8.89 1.61 12.77
N GLY A 70 -8.61 1.58 14.07
CA GLY A 70 -7.70 0.60 14.67
C GLY A 70 -8.09 -0.85 14.37
N GLY A 71 -7.10 -1.65 13.94
CA GLY A 71 -7.23 -3.10 13.78
C GLY A 71 -8.03 -3.60 12.58
N LEU A 72 -8.62 -2.72 11.75
CA LEU A 72 -9.42 -3.18 10.61
C LEU A 72 -8.58 -3.94 9.58
N ASN A 73 -9.16 -5.02 9.08
CA ASN A 73 -8.67 -5.73 7.90
C ASN A 73 -9.55 -5.42 6.67
N LEU A 74 -9.16 -5.91 5.50
CA LEU A 74 -9.92 -5.67 4.26
C LEU A 74 -11.36 -6.23 4.29
N ASN A 75 -11.60 -7.31 5.02
CA ASN A 75 -12.97 -7.84 5.19
C ASN A 75 -13.84 -6.88 6.01
N ASP A 76 -13.30 -6.28 7.08
CA ASP A 76 -14.04 -5.29 7.87
C ASP A 76 -14.37 -4.04 7.05
N HIS A 77 -13.42 -3.58 6.22
CA HIS A 77 -13.63 -2.48 5.29
C HIS A 77 -14.72 -2.80 4.26
N ALA A 78 -14.69 -3.99 3.68
CA ALA A 78 -15.71 -4.45 2.74
C ALA A 78 -17.10 -4.49 3.37
N ASN A 79 -17.23 -5.07 4.56
CA ASN A 79 -18.51 -5.13 5.29
C ASN A 79 -19.07 -3.72 5.58
N ARG A 80 -18.20 -2.79 6.00
CA ARG A 80 -18.57 -1.38 6.22
C ARG A 80 -18.93 -0.65 4.93
N ALA A 81 -18.26 -0.95 3.82
CA ALA A 81 -18.55 -0.39 2.51
C ALA A 81 -19.88 -0.91 1.93
N GLN A 82 -20.29 -2.12 2.27
CA GLN A 82 -21.58 -2.70 1.90
C GLN A 82 -22.73 -2.31 2.84
N THR A 83 -22.43 -1.72 4.00
CA THR A 83 -23.46 -1.28 4.96
C THR A 83 -24.01 0.08 4.55
N ALA A 84 -25.24 0.10 4.03
CA ALA A 84 -25.89 1.33 3.57
C ALA A 84 -25.88 2.43 4.64
N GLY A 85 -25.44 3.64 4.24
CA GLY A 85 -25.39 4.81 5.12
C GLY A 85 -24.20 4.84 6.09
N HIS A 86 -23.39 3.78 6.16
CA HIS A 86 -22.12 3.82 6.90
C HIS A 86 -21.12 4.75 6.20
N GLN A 87 -20.22 5.39 6.95
CA GLN A 87 -19.24 6.35 6.38
C GLN A 87 -18.40 5.74 5.24
N TRP A 88 -18.00 4.47 5.36
CA TRP A 88 -17.27 3.77 4.29
C TRP A 88 -18.11 3.65 3.03
N ASN A 89 -19.38 3.26 3.18
CA ASN A 89 -20.31 3.15 2.07
C ASN A 89 -20.50 4.51 1.38
N THR A 90 -20.78 5.57 2.13
CA THR A 90 -21.01 6.89 1.53
C THR A 90 -19.76 7.50 0.92
N THR A 91 -18.59 7.36 1.55
CA THR A 91 -17.33 7.93 1.05
C THR A 91 -16.84 7.22 -0.22
N LEU A 92 -16.96 5.88 -0.29
CA LEU A 92 -16.55 5.11 -1.46
C LEU A 92 -17.50 5.29 -2.65
N ASN A 93 -18.81 5.47 -2.41
CA ASN A 93 -19.79 5.60 -3.49
C ASN A 93 -20.05 7.03 -3.96
N ASN A 94 -19.68 8.05 -3.18
CA ASN A 94 -19.94 9.45 -3.54
C ASN A 94 -18.67 10.26 -3.77
N GLY A 95 -17.48 9.68 -3.53
CA GLY A 95 -16.22 10.34 -3.84
C GLY A 95 -15.81 10.06 -5.29
N ASN A 96 -15.27 11.07 -5.96
CA ASN A 96 -14.68 10.94 -7.29
C ASN A 96 -13.20 10.55 -7.14
N TRP A 97 -12.94 9.37 -6.60
CA TRP A 97 -11.58 8.90 -6.33
C TRP A 97 -10.92 8.37 -7.60
N ASP A 98 -9.77 8.92 -7.95
CA ASP A 98 -8.94 8.37 -9.03
C ASP A 98 -8.32 7.06 -8.55
N TRP A 99 -7.66 7.07 -7.37
CA TRP A 99 -7.04 5.88 -6.79
C TRP A 99 -7.57 5.59 -5.38
N ILE A 100 -7.83 4.32 -5.12
CA ILE A 100 -8.17 3.83 -3.78
C ILE A 100 -7.10 2.83 -3.35
N ILE A 101 -6.33 3.25 -2.34
CA ILE A 101 -5.22 2.50 -1.77
C ILE A 101 -5.74 1.62 -0.63
N LEU A 102 -5.64 0.31 -0.79
CA LEU A 102 -6.10 -0.70 0.16
C LEU A 102 -4.93 -1.19 1.02
N GLN A 103 -5.02 -0.96 2.33
CA GLN A 103 -4.07 -1.44 3.32
C GLN A 103 -4.74 -2.46 4.25
N ASP A 104 -4.30 -3.72 4.19
CA ASP A 104 -4.76 -4.77 5.10
C ASP A 104 -4.05 -4.74 6.46
N GLN A 105 -4.58 -5.46 7.44
CA GLN A 105 -3.95 -5.63 8.75
C GLN A 105 -2.51 -6.19 8.63
N SER A 106 -1.58 -5.63 9.40
CA SER A 106 -0.12 -5.82 9.26
C SER A 106 0.44 -7.25 9.22
N GLN A 107 -0.32 -8.24 9.68
CA GLN A 107 0.08 -9.65 9.73
C GLN A 107 -0.67 -10.46 8.67
N ILE A 108 -1.93 -10.12 8.38
CA ILE A 108 -2.85 -10.97 7.62
C ILE A 108 -2.29 -11.37 6.25
N PRO A 109 -1.75 -10.47 5.40
CA PRO A 109 -1.19 -10.87 4.12
C PRO A 109 -0.04 -11.89 4.24
N SER A 110 0.68 -11.89 5.37
CA SER A 110 1.76 -12.86 5.62
C SER A 110 1.26 -14.25 6.05
N PHE A 111 -0.02 -14.41 6.39
CA PHE A 111 -0.57 -15.68 6.87
C PHE A 111 -0.70 -16.73 5.77
N PRO A 112 -0.84 -18.03 6.12
CA PRO A 112 -0.94 -19.06 5.09
C PRO A 112 -2.20 -18.85 4.27
N ILE A 113 -2.20 -19.22 3.00
CA ILE A 113 -3.41 -19.10 2.19
C ILE A 113 -4.57 -19.92 2.77
N SER A 114 -4.30 -20.97 3.57
CA SER A 114 -5.36 -21.73 4.26
C SER A 114 -5.94 -21.03 5.49
N GLU A 115 -5.35 -19.93 5.96
CA GLU A 115 -5.79 -19.22 7.17
C GLU A 115 -7.10 -18.46 6.90
N PRO A 116 -8.15 -18.65 7.73
CA PRO A 116 -9.42 -17.95 7.57
C PRO A 116 -9.31 -16.43 7.46
N TYR A 117 -8.46 -15.78 8.28
CA TYR A 117 -8.25 -14.33 8.18
C TYR A 117 -7.70 -13.91 6.81
N TRP A 118 -6.77 -14.69 6.24
CA TRP A 118 -6.23 -14.42 4.91
C TRP A 118 -7.28 -14.57 3.81
N GLN A 119 -8.09 -15.63 3.88
CA GLN A 119 -9.18 -15.86 2.91
C GLN A 119 -10.27 -14.79 3.00
N ASN A 120 -10.62 -14.36 4.21
CA ASN A 120 -11.58 -13.28 4.44
C ASN A 120 -11.06 -11.96 3.87
N SER A 121 -9.80 -11.61 4.13
CA SER A 121 -9.19 -10.40 3.55
C SER A 121 -9.12 -10.44 2.03
N LYS A 122 -8.79 -11.59 1.42
CA LYS A 122 -8.83 -11.77 -0.04
C LYS A 122 -10.25 -11.56 -0.60
N ALA A 123 -11.27 -12.09 0.07
CA ALA A 123 -12.65 -11.89 -0.33
C ALA A 123 -13.08 -10.41 -0.17
N GLY A 124 -12.69 -9.77 0.93
CA GLY A 124 -12.90 -8.34 1.17
C GLY A 124 -12.25 -7.46 0.11
N ALA A 125 -11.01 -7.77 -0.29
CA ALA A 125 -10.32 -7.13 -1.41
C ALA A 125 -11.13 -7.20 -2.72
N ALA A 126 -11.69 -8.37 -3.05
CA ALA A 126 -12.53 -8.53 -4.24
C ALA A 126 -13.80 -7.67 -4.17
N VAL A 127 -14.47 -7.62 -3.02
CA VAL A 127 -15.64 -6.77 -2.81
C VAL A 127 -15.29 -5.28 -2.96
N LEU A 128 -14.20 -4.84 -2.32
CA LEU A 128 -13.75 -3.45 -2.42
C LEU A 128 -13.38 -3.09 -3.86
N ASN A 129 -12.68 -3.97 -4.58
CA ASN A 129 -12.32 -3.74 -5.97
C ASN A 129 -13.53 -3.54 -6.89
N GLU A 130 -14.60 -4.31 -6.69
CA GLU A 130 -15.84 -4.12 -7.45
C GLU A 130 -16.50 -2.78 -7.13
N ILE A 131 -16.57 -2.38 -5.85
CA ILE A 131 -17.10 -1.06 -5.45
C ILE A 131 -16.26 0.07 -6.07
N ILE A 132 -14.92 -0.03 -6.00
CA ILE A 132 -14.00 0.96 -6.58
C ILE A 132 -14.21 1.07 -8.09
N LYS A 133 -14.31 -0.08 -8.77
CA LYS A 133 -14.56 -0.16 -10.22
C LYS A 133 -15.89 0.48 -10.61
N ASP A 134 -16.97 0.16 -9.89
CA ASP A 134 -18.31 0.66 -10.20
C ASP A 134 -18.41 2.19 -10.02
N ASN A 135 -17.51 2.78 -9.23
CA ASN A 135 -17.38 4.23 -9.04
C ASN A 135 -16.26 4.87 -9.87
N GLY A 136 -15.62 4.12 -10.79
CA GLY A 136 -14.67 4.64 -11.77
C GLY A 136 -13.24 4.84 -11.27
N GLY A 137 -12.93 4.51 -10.01
CA GLY A 137 -11.56 4.59 -9.48
C GLY A 137 -10.71 3.38 -9.87
N GLU A 138 -9.41 3.43 -9.57
CA GLU A 138 -8.48 2.30 -9.69
C GLU A 138 -8.02 1.79 -8.33
N THR A 139 -7.86 0.47 -8.24
CA THR A 139 -7.43 -0.19 -6.99
C THR A 139 -5.91 -0.25 -6.94
N VAL A 140 -5.35 0.14 -5.80
CA VAL A 140 -3.92 0.00 -5.48
C VAL A 140 -3.80 -0.71 -4.14
N PHE A 141 -3.00 -1.76 -4.02
CA PHE A 141 -2.64 -2.29 -2.70
C PHE A 141 -1.43 -1.58 -2.13
N LEU A 142 -1.49 -1.21 -0.86
CA LEU A 142 -0.29 -0.82 -0.11
C LEU A 142 0.35 -2.07 0.48
N MET A 143 1.44 -2.55 -0.14
CA MET A 143 2.24 -3.62 0.44
C MET A 143 2.97 -3.07 1.66
N THR A 144 2.51 -3.49 2.83
CA THR A 144 3.09 -3.10 4.12
C THR A 144 4.45 -3.74 4.35
N TRP A 145 5.11 -3.32 5.42
CA TRP A 145 6.43 -3.77 5.81
C TRP A 145 6.38 -4.81 6.92
N GLY A 146 7.37 -5.71 6.91
CA GLY A 146 7.61 -6.63 8.01
C GLY A 146 7.92 -5.87 9.30
N ARG A 147 7.54 -6.45 10.43
CA ARG A 147 7.93 -5.93 11.75
C ARG A 147 9.42 -6.19 11.96
N ARG A 148 10.12 -5.26 12.60
CA ARG A 148 11.58 -5.34 12.85
C ARG A 148 12.03 -6.68 13.44
N ASN A 149 11.29 -7.18 14.43
CA ASN A 149 11.61 -8.44 15.10
C ASN A 149 10.74 -9.62 14.61
N GLY A 150 10.19 -9.53 13.39
CA GLY A 150 9.17 -10.47 12.91
C GLY A 150 7.86 -10.37 13.71
N ASP A 151 7.02 -11.39 13.56
CA ASP A 151 5.74 -11.47 14.24
C ASP A 151 5.86 -12.28 15.53
N GLN A 152 5.98 -11.59 16.66
CA GLN A 152 6.17 -12.20 17.98
C GLN A 152 5.04 -13.16 18.38
N ASP A 153 3.84 -12.96 17.83
CA ASP A 153 2.69 -13.84 18.07
C ASP A 153 2.67 -15.06 17.12
N ASN A 154 3.42 -15.01 16.01
CA ASN A 154 3.48 -16.04 14.97
C ASN A 154 4.91 -16.35 14.51
N LEU A 155 5.84 -16.47 15.46
CA LEU A 155 7.27 -16.72 15.19
C LEU A 155 7.52 -17.95 14.32
N TRP A 156 6.64 -18.96 14.38
CA TRP A 156 6.73 -20.15 13.54
C TRP A 156 6.63 -19.83 12.04
N ARG A 157 5.94 -18.76 11.67
CA ARG A 157 5.74 -18.31 10.28
C ARG A 157 6.65 -17.13 9.93
N ASN A 158 6.79 -16.20 10.86
CA ASN A 158 7.46 -14.92 10.67
C ASN A 158 8.46 -14.68 11.82
N PRO A 159 9.55 -15.47 11.91
CA PRO A 159 10.51 -15.39 13.01
C PRO A 159 11.34 -14.09 13.01
N ASP A 160 11.48 -13.45 11.85
CA ASP A 160 12.31 -12.26 11.64
C ASP A 160 11.68 -11.33 10.59
N TYR A 161 12.28 -10.15 10.43
CA TYR A 161 11.84 -9.14 9.46
C TYR A 161 11.83 -9.67 8.03
N LEU A 162 12.93 -10.30 7.56
CA LEU A 162 13.07 -10.72 6.17
C LEU A 162 12.04 -11.79 5.79
N THR A 163 11.79 -12.76 6.68
CA THR A 163 10.80 -13.80 6.49
C THR A 163 9.40 -13.22 6.48
N MET A 164 9.09 -12.31 7.41
CA MET A 164 7.80 -11.61 7.42
C MET A 164 7.58 -10.80 6.15
N GLN A 165 8.60 -10.06 5.70
CA GLN A 165 8.52 -9.23 4.50
C GLN A 165 8.32 -10.06 3.24
N ALA A 166 8.99 -11.22 3.12
CA ALA A 166 8.80 -12.14 2.00
C ALA A 166 7.37 -12.72 1.99
N ASN A 167 6.83 -13.07 3.16
CA ASN A 167 5.46 -13.55 3.27
C ASN A 167 4.43 -12.45 2.95
N LEU A 168 4.66 -11.20 3.38
CA LEU A 168 3.82 -10.05 3.02
C LEU A 168 3.85 -9.80 1.51
N ASP A 169 5.03 -9.78 0.89
CA ASP A 169 5.18 -9.60 -0.58
C ASP A 169 4.36 -10.63 -1.35
N SER A 170 4.53 -11.92 -1.01
CA SER A 170 3.74 -13.01 -1.59
C SER A 170 2.24 -12.82 -1.38
N GLY A 171 1.82 -12.47 -0.16
CA GLY A 171 0.41 -12.25 0.19
C GLY A 171 -0.27 -11.15 -0.63
N TYR A 172 0.36 -9.98 -0.73
CA TYR A 172 -0.17 -8.86 -1.49
C TYR A 172 -0.20 -9.13 -2.99
N ARG A 173 0.80 -9.85 -3.53
CA ARG A 173 0.78 -10.28 -4.94
C ARG A 173 -0.37 -11.23 -5.21
N LEU A 174 -0.61 -12.20 -4.34
CA LEU A 174 -1.76 -13.11 -4.46
C LEU A 174 -3.10 -12.37 -4.35
N TYR A 175 -3.20 -11.32 -3.53
CA TYR A 175 -4.38 -10.44 -3.52
C TYR A 175 -4.56 -9.74 -4.87
N ALA A 176 -3.51 -9.11 -5.40
CA ALA A 176 -3.55 -8.42 -6.68
C ALA A 176 -3.87 -9.35 -7.86
N GLU A 177 -3.23 -10.52 -7.91
CA GLU A 177 -3.49 -11.57 -8.92
C GLU A 177 -4.93 -12.05 -8.90
N ASN A 178 -5.55 -12.15 -7.71
CA ASN A 178 -6.93 -12.61 -7.56
C ASN A 178 -7.97 -11.64 -8.14
N ILE A 179 -7.66 -10.34 -8.24
CA ILE A 179 -8.63 -9.30 -8.66
C ILE A 179 -8.21 -8.54 -9.93
N THR A 180 -6.97 -8.73 -10.40
CA THR A 180 -6.48 -8.18 -11.66
C THR A 180 -7.13 -8.88 -12.85
N THR A 181 -7.47 -8.09 -13.87
CA THR A 181 -7.91 -8.59 -15.17
C THR A 181 -7.10 -7.90 -16.28
N PRO A 182 -7.04 -8.46 -17.50
CA PRO A 182 -6.32 -7.83 -18.61
C PRO A 182 -6.77 -6.41 -18.94
N THR A 183 -8.04 -6.08 -18.70
CA THR A 183 -8.63 -4.76 -18.96
C THR A 183 -8.68 -3.87 -17.73
N ARG A 184 -8.29 -4.37 -16.55
CA ARG A 184 -8.27 -3.63 -15.30
C ARG A 184 -7.18 -4.18 -14.38
N PRO A 185 -5.93 -3.73 -14.55
CA PRO A 185 -4.83 -4.13 -13.69
C PRO A 185 -4.99 -3.50 -12.30
N VAL A 186 -4.64 -4.26 -11.26
CA VAL A 186 -4.51 -3.73 -9.90
C VAL A 186 -3.05 -3.54 -9.58
N TRP A 187 -2.71 -2.36 -9.07
CA TRP A 187 -1.33 -1.98 -8.79
C TRP A 187 -0.95 -2.30 -7.34
N ILE A 188 0.36 -2.38 -7.08
CA ILE A 188 0.90 -2.53 -5.74
C ILE A 188 1.91 -1.40 -5.50
N ALA A 189 1.67 -0.59 -4.46
CA ALA A 189 2.65 0.34 -3.90
C ALA A 189 3.59 -0.44 -2.95
N PRO A 190 4.87 -0.64 -3.30
CA PRO A 190 5.74 -1.64 -2.66
C PRO A 190 6.51 -1.09 -1.44
N ALA A 191 5.83 -0.46 -0.48
CA ALA A 191 6.48 0.15 0.67
C ALA A 191 7.34 -0.84 1.46
N GLY A 192 6.87 -2.07 1.67
CA GLY A 192 7.64 -3.13 2.31
C GLY A 192 8.95 -3.49 1.60
N LEU A 193 8.98 -3.48 0.25
CA LEU A 193 10.21 -3.73 -0.51
C LEU A 193 11.18 -2.54 -0.43
N ALA A 194 10.68 -1.31 -0.30
CA ALA A 194 11.53 -0.15 -0.06
C ALA A 194 12.25 -0.26 1.30
N PHE A 195 11.55 -0.69 2.36
CA PHE A 195 12.19 -0.99 3.65
C PHE A 195 13.19 -2.15 3.54
N LYS A 196 12.87 -3.18 2.76
CA LYS A 196 13.80 -4.29 2.55
C LYS A 196 15.08 -3.84 1.84
N HIS A 197 14.95 -2.92 0.89
CA HIS A 197 16.11 -2.34 0.21
C HIS A 197 17.03 -1.62 1.20
N ILE A 198 16.48 -0.80 2.12
CA ILE A 198 17.26 -0.15 3.18
C ILE A 198 17.95 -1.18 4.09
N TYR A 199 17.23 -2.25 4.47
CA TYR A 199 17.78 -3.36 5.25
C TYR A 199 19.00 -3.99 4.55
N ASP A 200 18.82 -4.38 3.29
CA ASP A 200 19.84 -5.07 2.50
C ASP A 200 21.07 -4.16 2.28
N ASP A 201 20.87 -2.87 2.05
CA ASP A 201 21.95 -1.89 1.83
C ASP A 201 22.83 -1.74 3.08
N ILE A 202 22.22 -1.65 4.27
CA ILE A 202 22.96 -1.59 5.53
C ILE A 202 23.76 -2.88 5.73
N ALA A 203 23.14 -4.04 5.53
CA ALA A 203 23.80 -5.34 5.67
C ALA A 203 24.97 -5.50 4.68
N ALA A 204 24.77 -5.09 3.42
CA ALA A 204 25.80 -5.13 2.37
C ALA A 204 27.00 -4.21 2.68
N SER A 205 26.75 -3.09 3.38
CA SER A 205 27.81 -2.20 3.87
C SER A 205 28.54 -2.72 5.12
N GLY A 206 28.17 -3.91 5.63
CA GLY A 206 28.76 -4.54 6.80
C GLY A 206 28.17 -4.06 8.14
N GLY A 207 27.08 -3.29 8.11
CA GLY A 207 26.33 -2.89 9.31
C GLY A 207 25.31 -3.95 9.73
N THR A 208 24.82 -3.84 10.96
CA THR A 208 23.67 -4.60 11.44
C THR A 208 22.43 -3.71 11.29
N PRO A 209 21.47 -4.02 10.39
CA PRO A 209 20.29 -3.18 10.17
C PRO A 209 19.51 -2.88 11.44
N GLU A 210 19.46 -3.81 12.38
CA GLU A 210 18.71 -3.72 13.63
C GLU A 210 19.39 -2.84 14.70
N ASP A 211 20.63 -2.38 14.50
CA ASP A 211 21.34 -1.57 15.49
C ASP A 211 20.71 -0.17 15.65
N PRO A 212 20.65 0.39 16.87
CA PRO A 212 20.16 1.75 17.08
C PRO A 212 20.88 2.78 16.23
N GLY A 213 20.11 3.65 15.57
CA GLY A 213 20.63 4.75 14.74
C GLY A 213 20.83 4.40 13.26
N THR A 214 20.50 3.18 12.83
CA THR A 214 20.35 2.90 11.41
C THR A 214 19.02 3.46 10.89
N LEU A 215 18.92 3.66 9.56
CA LEU A 215 17.66 4.04 8.91
C LEU A 215 16.57 2.96 9.04
N PHE A 216 16.96 1.70 9.27
CA PHE A 216 16.03 0.59 9.43
C PHE A 216 15.47 0.47 10.86
N HIS A 217 16.27 0.86 11.87
CA HIS A 217 15.92 0.66 13.28
C HIS A 217 14.63 1.38 13.71
N ASP A 218 14.32 2.52 13.10
CA ASP A 218 13.20 3.40 13.46
C ASP A 218 11.86 3.00 12.81
N LEU A 219 11.78 1.76 12.31
CA LEU A 219 10.56 1.08 11.86
C LEU A 219 9.50 0.85 12.95
#